data_AF-A0A955RA76-F1
#
_entry.id   AF-A0A955RA76-F1
#
_cell.length_a   1.000
_cell.length_b   1.000
_cell.length_c   1.000
_cell.angle_alpha   90.00
_cell.angle_beta   90.00
_cell.angle_gamma   90.00
#
_symmetry.space_group_name_H-M   'P 1'
#
loop_
_entity.id
_entity.type
_entity.pdbx_description
1 polymer ?
#
loop_
_entity_poly.entity_id
_entity_poly.type
_entity_poly.pdbx_seq_one_letter_code
_entity_poly.pdbx_strand_id
1 'polypeptide(L)'
;MKGRWWILVVAALGLVMAFLLMPKPNTGMDVVAPDGGTRAPVPGRPDVEPGTVVRADGGGPRPERDLTRMVTGQKPGMERFMEHRNRPEVIYSGKLIAPWAAVRYILLKDGSDDAKALADELNQGVLTDLRAIRTEEDSRAAMDALEPDMVAAREKVGASAWASDPTVAQALTRYDALLTEYHQALDSQGVGTAPEPASAAPVPAPDQEDP
;
A
#
# COMPACT_ATOMS: atom_id res chain seq x y z
N MET A 1 -3.17 56.46 -22.29
CA MET A 1 -1.93 55.88 -21.73
C MET A 1 -2.23 54.88 -20.59
N LYS A 2 -3.09 53.86 -20.82
CA LYS A 2 -3.57 52.93 -19.76
C LYS A 2 -3.31 51.43 -20.05
N GLY A 3 -2.52 51.11 -21.08
CA GLY A 3 -2.30 49.73 -21.53
C GLY A 3 -0.91 49.14 -21.23
N ARG A 4 -0.04 49.84 -20.47
CA ARG A 4 1.36 49.41 -20.25
C ARG A 4 1.74 49.14 -18.80
N TRP A 5 0.83 49.37 -17.84
CA TRP A 5 1.13 49.20 -16.41
C TRP A 5 1.25 47.72 -16.01
N TRP A 6 0.45 46.83 -16.61
CA TRP A 6 0.50 45.39 -16.34
C TRP A 6 1.84 44.75 -16.72
N ILE A 7 2.53 45.28 -17.74
CA ILE A 7 3.83 44.77 -18.21
C ILE A 7 4.92 45.04 -17.17
N LEU A 8 4.86 46.18 -16.48
CA LEU A 8 5.82 46.51 -15.42
C LEU A 8 5.66 45.60 -14.20
N VAL A 9 4.43 45.17 -13.88
CA VAL A 9 4.15 44.23 -12.79
C VAL A 9 4.71 42.84 -13.09
N VAL A 10 4.52 42.34 -14.31
CA VAL A 10 5.05 41.03 -14.73
C VAL A 10 6.58 41.03 -14.78
N ALA A 11 7.19 42.11 -15.25
CA ALA A 11 8.66 42.24 -15.30
C ALA A 11 9.29 42.26 -13.90
N ALA A 12 8.68 42.97 -12.93
CA ALA A 12 9.16 42.99 -11.54
C ALA A 12 9.03 41.62 -10.86
N LEU A 13 7.93 40.89 -11.12
CA LEU A 13 7.70 39.57 -10.55
C LEU A 13 8.69 38.52 -11.09
N GLY A 14 9.03 38.59 -12.38
CA GLY A 14 10.05 37.72 -12.99
C GLY A 14 11.45 37.91 -12.38
N LEU A 15 11.81 39.14 -12.03
CA LEU A 15 13.12 39.46 -11.45
C LEU A 15 13.25 38.95 -10.00
N VAL A 16 12.17 39.02 -9.22
CA VAL A 16 12.11 38.45 -7.87
C VAL A 16 12.19 36.92 -7.90
N MET A 17 11.53 36.26 -8.86
CA MET A 17 11.61 34.81 -9.00
C MET A 17 13.01 34.34 -9.43
N ALA A 18 13.66 35.08 -10.33
CA ALA A 18 15.05 34.79 -10.73
C ALA A 18 16.03 34.88 -9.54
N PHE A 19 15.81 35.79 -8.60
CA PHE A 19 16.64 35.91 -7.39
C PHE A 19 16.38 34.78 -6.36
N LEU A 20 15.16 34.23 -6.34
CA LEU A 20 14.78 33.10 -5.49
C LEU A 20 15.29 31.75 -6.00
N LEU A 21 15.53 31.66 -7.32
CA LEU A 21 16.04 30.47 -8.00
C LEU A 21 17.57 30.38 -8.07
N MET A 22 18.30 31.41 -7.61
CA MET A 22 19.75 31.28 -7.44
C MET A 22 20.06 30.46 -6.18
N PRO A 23 20.73 29.30 -6.30
CA PRO A 23 21.18 28.54 -5.14
C PRO A 23 22.18 29.38 -4.34
N LYS A 24 21.94 29.49 -3.03
CA LYS A 24 22.90 30.10 -2.11
C LYS A 24 24.26 29.41 -2.30
N PRO A 25 25.36 30.16 -2.49
CA PRO A 25 26.68 29.56 -2.54
C PRO A 25 26.97 28.86 -1.21
N ASN A 26 27.37 27.59 -1.29
CA ASN A 26 27.93 26.85 -0.17
C ASN A 26 29.23 27.55 0.27
N THR A 27 29.14 28.45 1.24
CA THR A 27 30.29 28.78 2.09
C THR A 27 30.45 27.63 3.07
N GLY A 28 31.41 26.77 2.75
CA GLY A 28 31.82 25.65 3.58
C GLY A 28 32.28 26.09 4.96
N MET A 29 32.03 25.21 5.92
CA MET A 29 32.83 25.07 7.13
C MET A 29 32.99 23.58 7.35
N ASP A 30 34.15 23.08 6.93
CA ASP A 30 34.77 21.86 7.43
C ASP A 30 34.64 21.80 8.94
N VAL A 31 34.25 20.65 9.51
CA VAL A 31 35.04 20.02 10.58
C VAL A 31 34.85 18.50 10.50
N VAL A 32 35.90 17.87 9.99
CA VAL A 32 36.47 16.56 10.35
C VAL A 32 35.81 15.91 11.57
N ALA A 33 35.40 14.65 11.46
CA ALA A 33 35.28 13.78 12.62
C ALA A 33 36.69 13.33 13.03
N PRO A 34 37.12 13.62 14.27
CA PRO A 34 37.93 12.67 14.99
C PRO A 34 37.37 12.39 16.37
N ASP A 35 37.75 11.23 16.88
CA ASP A 35 37.35 10.66 18.15
C ASP A 35 37.44 11.64 19.34
N GLY A 36 36.52 11.46 20.28
CA GLY A 36 36.73 11.79 21.69
C GLY A 36 36.17 13.14 22.14
N GLY A 37 35.31 13.05 23.17
CA GLY A 37 35.29 14.08 24.21
C GLY A 37 34.05 14.96 24.28
N THR A 38 33.28 14.71 25.34
CA THR A 38 32.66 15.71 26.23
C THR A 38 31.51 16.60 25.74
N ARG A 39 30.34 16.25 26.28
CA ARG A 39 29.11 17.03 26.51
C ARG A 39 29.30 18.53 26.80
N ALA A 40 28.31 19.32 26.38
CA ALA A 40 27.63 20.29 27.25
C ALA A 40 26.15 20.47 26.85
N PRO A 41 25.25 20.84 27.79
CA PRO A 41 23.88 20.33 27.86
C PRO A 41 22.80 21.39 27.57
N VAL A 42 21.58 20.93 27.26
CA VAL A 42 20.37 21.74 27.20
C VAL A 42 19.82 21.92 28.64
N PRO A 43 19.64 23.14 29.17
CA PRO A 43 19.08 23.37 30.50
C PRO A 43 17.56 23.59 30.43
N GLY A 44 16.80 22.93 31.32
CA GLY A 44 15.39 23.29 31.56
C GLY A 44 14.42 22.20 32.00
N ARG A 45 14.73 21.40 33.03
CA ARG A 45 13.70 20.89 33.96
C ARG A 45 14.34 20.51 35.31
N PRO A 46 13.74 20.91 36.45
CA PRO A 46 14.38 20.87 37.77
C PRO A 46 14.35 19.49 38.45
N ASP A 47 15.29 19.37 39.38
CA ASP A 47 15.84 18.25 40.12
C ASP A 47 14.88 17.41 40.99
N VAL A 48 15.13 16.09 41.00
CA VAL A 48 15.13 15.28 42.23
C VAL A 48 16.33 14.32 42.19
N GLU A 49 17.09 14.34 43.28
CA GLU A 49 18.40 13.71 43.51
C GLU A 49 18.41 12.16 43.57
N PRO A 50 19.60 11.56 43.38
CA PRO A 50 19.81 10.13 43.30
C PRO A 50 19.95 9.46 44.68
N GLY A 51 19.19 8.40 44.93
CA GLY A 51 19.31 7.61 46.15
C GLY A 51 18.55 6.28 46.15
N THR A 52 19.26 5.21 45.77
CA THR A 52 19.28 3.91 46.47
C THR A 52 18.13 2.89 46.22
N VAL A 53 18.47 1.89 45.38
CA VAL A 53 18.05 0.47 45.26
C VAL A 53 16.62 0.11 44.82
N VAL A 54 16.50 -0.44 43.60
CA VAL A 54 16.11 -1.86 43.44
C VAL A 54 17.04 -2.49 42.40
N ARG A 55 17.89 -3.39 42.87
CA ARG A 55 18.70 -4.30 42.07
C ARG A 55 17.79 -5.17 41.23
N ALA A 56 17.92 -5.11 39.91
CA ALA A 56 17.59 -6.23 39.05
C ALA A 56 18.87 -6.64 38.31
N ASP A 57 19.82 -7.19 39.08
CA ASP A 57 20.69 -8.24 38.54
C ASP A 57 19.75 -9.36 38.10
N GLY A 58 19.38 -9.30 36.83
CA GLY A 58 18.38 -10.17 36.21
C GLY A 58 18.65 -10.28 34.73
N GLY A 59 19.92 -10.36 34.33
CA GLY A 59 20.33 -10.99 33.09
C GLY A 59 20.02 -12.49 33.14
N GLY A 60 18.76 -12.85 33.37
CA GLY A 60 18.29 -14.21 33.22
C GLY A 60 18.33 -14.57 31.74
N PRO A 61 18.73 -15.79 31.36
CA PRO A 61 18.58 -16.25 29.99
C PRO A 61 17.13 -16.01 29.59
N ARG A 62 16.95 -15.35 28.44
CA ARG A 62 15.64 -15.21 27.80
C ARG A 62 15.01 -16.61 27.81
N PRO A 63 13.78 -16.79 28.33
CA PRO A 63 13.21 -18.12 28.46
C PRO A 63 13.34 -18.82 27.11
N GLU A 64 14.02 -19.98 27.11
CA GLU A 64 14.11 -20.82 25.93
C GLU A 64 12.68 -21.02 25.45
N ARG A 65 12.38 -20.49 24.26
CA ARG A 65 11.14 -20.84 23.60
C ARG A 65 11.24 -22.32 23.37
N ASP A 66 10.49 -23.09 24.14
CA ASP A 66 10.35 -24.53 24.03
C ASP A 66 9.86 -24.83 22.59
N LEU A 67 10.81 -25.04 21.67
CA LEU A 67 10.56 -25.33 20.26
C LEU A 67 9.76 -26.63 20.11
N THR A 68 9.83 -27.50 21.11
CA THR A 68 9.06 -28.74 21.25
C THR A 68 7.58 -28.53 21.60
N ARG A 69 7.18 -27.32 22.05
CA ARG A 69 5.77 -26.92 22.25
C ARG A 69 5.27 -25.93 21.20
N MET A 70 6.04 -25.66 20.16
CA MET A 70 5.49 -25.03 18.98
C MET A 70 4.58 -26.05 18.31
N VAL A 71 3.28 -25.92 18.54
CA VAL A 71 2.25 -26.56 17.70
C VAL A 71 2.49 -26.02 16.29
N THR A 72 3.29 -26.74 15.52
CA THR A 72 3.57 -26.52 14.11
C THR A 72 2.39 -27.08 13.33
N GLY A 73 1.23 -26.46 13.54
CA GLY A 73 -0.02 -26.79 12.89
C GLY A 73 -0.80 -25.52 12.61
N GLN A 74 -1.48 -25.50 11.48
CA GLN A 74 -2.42 -24.44 11.14
C GLN A 74 -3.43 -24.31 12.30
N LYS A 75 -3.57 -23.10 12.87
CA LYS A 75 -4.52 -22.88 13.98
C LYS A 75 -5.93 -23.22 13.49
N PRO A 76 -6.77 -23.91 14.27
CA PRO A 76 -8.14 -24.22 13.87
C PRO A 76 -8.88 -22.96 13.41
N GLY A 77 -9.48 -22.99 12.21
CA GLY A 77 -10.21 -21.85 11.62
C GLY A 77 -9.35 -20.95 10.74
N MET A 78 -8.03 -21.20 10.64
CA MET A 78 -7.18 -20.49 9.69
C MET A 78 -7.40 -20.93 8.25
N GLU A 79 -7.92 -22.13 8.01
CA GLU A 79 -8.19 -22.65 6.68
C GLU A 79 -9.16 -21.73 5.93
N ARG A 80 -10.31 -21.41 6.55
CA ARG A 80 -11.32 -20.52 5.96
C ARG A 80 -10.81 -19.10 5.74
N PHE A 81 -10.01 -18.60 6.68
CA PHE A 81 -9.44 -17.26 6.53
C PHE A 81 -8.39 -17.20 5.42
N MET A 82 -7.53 -18.23 5.31
CA MET A 82 -6.54 -18.32 4.23
C MET A 82 -7.24 -18.53 2.89
N GLU A 83 -8.25 -19.39 2.82
CA GLU A 83 -9.08 -19.59 1.64
C GLU A 83 -9.71 -18.27 1.17
N HIS A 84 -10.34 -17.53 2.09
CA HIS A 84 -10.89 -16.20 1.79
C HIS A 84 -9.83 -15.24 1.26
N ARG A 85 -8.67 -15.15 1.92
CA ARG A 85 -7.59 -14.27 1.49
C ARG A 85 -6.93 -14.64 0.18
N ASN A 86 -7.01 -15.92 -0.20
CA ASN A 86 -6.45 -16.42 -1.45
C ASN A 86 -7.43 -16.32 -2.62
N ARG A 87 -8.66 -15.84 -2.39
CA ARG A 87 -9.61 -15.55 -3.47
C ARG A 87 -9.04 -14.45 -4.40
N PRO A 88 -9.15 -14.61 -5.73
CA PRO A 88 -8.65 -13.63 -6.68
C PRO A 88 -9.20 -12.22 -6.40
N GLU A 89 -10.48 -12.11 -6.05
CA GLU A 89 -11.15 -10.85 -5.74
C GLU A 89 -10.46 -10.09 -4.61
N VAL A 90 -10.06 -10.80 -3.55
CA VAL A 90 -9.38 -10.21 -2.38
C VAL A 90 -7.95 -9.81 -2.72
N ILE A 91 -7.26 -10.61 -3.53
CA ILE A 91 -5.90 -10.32 -4.00
C ILE A 91 -5.91 -9.10 -4.92
N TYR A 92 -6.75 -9.11 -5.96
CA TYR A 92 -6.78 -8.10 -7.00
C TYR A 92 -7.40 -6.80 -6.53
N SER A 93 -8.42 -6.82 -5.65
CA SER A 93 -8.89 -5.59 -4.99
C SER A 93 -7.74 -4.88 -4.27
N GLY A 94 -6.87 -5.64 -3.59
CA GLY A 94 -5.69 -5.11 -2.95
C GLY A 94 -4.66 -4.51 -3.92
N LYS A 95 -4.44 -5.13 -5.08
CA LYS A 95 -3.53 -4.62 -6.12
C LYS A 95 -4.09 -3.37 -6.81
N LEU A 96 -5.41 -3.32 -7.03
CA LEU A 96 -6.10 -2.22 -7.72
C LEU A 96 -6.15 -0.93 -6.89
N ILE A 97 -6.06 -0.99 -5.56
CA ILE A 97 -5.99 0.21 -4.71
C ILE A 97 -4.81 1.12 -5.09
N ALA A 98 -3.65 0.53 -5.42
CA ALA A 98 -2.42 1.28 -5.67
C ALA A 98 -2.51 2.26 -6.87
N PRO A 99 -2.92 1.83 -8.09
CA PRO A 99 -3.07 2.76 -9.21
C PRO A 99 -4.12 3.85 -8.92
N TRP A 100 -5.26 3.52 -8.32
CA TRP A 100 -6.29 4.52 -7.96
C TRP A 100 -5.80 5.54 -6.92
N ALA A 101 -5.04 5.08 -5.93
CA ALA A 101 -4.43 5.98 -4.95
C ALA A 101 -3.39 6.92 -5.59
N ALA A 102 -2.66 6.45 -6.60
CA ALA A 102 -1.70 7.29 -7.35
C ALA A 102 -2.41 8.38 -8.16
N VAL A 103 -3.49 8.02 -8.88
CA VAL A 103 -4.33 9.01 -9.59
C VAL A 103 -4.83 10.06 -8.60
N ARG A 104 -5.43 9.61 -7.50
CA ARG A 104 -5.93 10.50 -6.45
C ARG A 104 -4.86 11.43 -5.90
N TYR A 105 -3.64 10.93 -5.68
CA TYR A 105 -2.54 11.74 -5.19
C TYR A 105 -2.19 12.88 -6.16
N ILE A 106 -2.13 12.62 -7.47
CA ILE A 106 -1.86 13.65 -8.47
C ILE A 106 -2.97 14.70 -8.51
N LEU A 107 -4.22 14.28 -8.47
CA LEU A 107 -5.37 15.18 -8.41
C LEU A 107 -5.31 16.10 -7.18
N LEU A 108 -5.01 15.55 -6.00
CA LEU A 108 -4.87 16.36 -4.79
C LEU A 108 -3.67 17.29 -4.82
N LYS A 109 -2.59 16.89 -5.50
CA LYS A 109 -1.38 17.71 -5.67
C LYS A 109 -1.64 18.91 -6.57
N ASP A 110 -2.46 18.76 -7.61
CA ASP A 110 -2.91 19.86 -8.46
C ASP A 110 -3.71 20.90 -7.64
N GLY A 111 -4.66 20.41 -6.83
CA GLY A 111 -5.35 21.21 -5.82
C GLY A 111 -6.43 22.16 -6.36
N SER A 112 -6.71 22.16 -7.66
CA SER A 112 -7.91 22.80 -8.21
C SER A 112 -9.19 22.17 -7.65
N ASP A 113 -10.30 22.92 -7.69
CA ASP A 113 -11.59 22.45 -7.17
C ASP A 113 -12.10 21.24 -7.97
N ASP A 114 -11.91 21.25 -9.28
CA ASP A 114 -12.27 20.12 -10.15
C ASP A 114 -11.43 18.87 -9.84
N ALA A 115 -10.12 19.04 -9.61
CA ALA A 115 -9.24 17.92 -9.24
C ALA A 115 -9.63 17.32 -7.89
N LYS A 116 -9.94 18.17 -6.90
CA LYS A 116 -10.39 17.73 -5.57
C LYS A 116 -11.73 16.99 -5.66
N ALA A 117 -12.69 17.51 -6.42
CA ALA A 117 -13.98 16.86 -6.62
C ALA A 117 -13.81 15.44 -7.20
N LEU A 118 -12.97 15.30 -8.25
CA LEU A 118 -12.67 13.99 -8.83
C LEU A 118 -11.91 13.08 -7.85
N ALA A 119 -10.96 13.62 -7.08
CA ALA A 119 -10.20 12.89 -6.07
C ALA A 119 -11.09 12.35 -4.92
N ASP A 120 -12.12 13.11 -4.55
CA ASP A 120 -13.07 12.74 -3.51
C ASP A 120 -14.06 11.69 -4.02
N GLU A 121 -14.54 11.82 -5.26
CA GLU A 121 -15.37 10.80 -5.91
C GLU A 121 -14.65 9.46 -5.99
N LEU A 122 -13.39 9.44 -6.47
CA LEU A 122 -12.56 8.22 -6.50
C LEU A 122 -12.34 7.63 -5.10
N ASN A 123 -12.26 8.48 -4.07
CA ASN A 123 -12.06 8.03 -2.71
C ASN A 123 -13.32 7.41 -2.09
N GLN A 124 -14.47 8.05 -2.30
CA GLN A 124 -15.74 7.67 -1.69
C GLN A 124 -16.39 6.47 -2.39
N GLY A 125 -16.20 6.32 -3.70
CA GLY A 125 -16.60 5.12 -4.44
C GLY A 125 -15.45 4.10 -4.49
N VAL A 126 -14.81 4.00 -5.66
CA VAL A 126 -13.82 2.98 -6.02
C VAL A 126 -12.86 2.58 -4.89
N LEU A 127 -12.16 3.54 -4.27
CA LEU A 127 -11.16 3.20 -3.24
C LEU A 127 -11.76 2.71 -1.93
N THR A 128 -12.96 3.16 -1.56
CA THR A 128 -13.64 2.67 -0.35
C THR A 128 -14.14 1.25 -0.59
N ASP A 129 -14.76 1.00 -1.73
CA ASP A 129 -15.34 -0.30 -2.06
C ASP A 129 -14.25 -1.36 -2.29
N LEU A 130 -13.15 -1.01 -2.97
CA LEU A 130 -11.99 -1.91 -3.10
C LEU A 130 -11.40 -2.32 -1.74
N ARG A 131 -11.45 -1.45 -0.73
CA ARG A 131 -10.98 -1.80 0.63
C ARG A 131 -11.99 -2.71 1.33
N ALA A 132 -13.28 -2.50 1.11
CA ALA A 132 -14.36 -3.28 1.72
C ALA A 132 -14.35 -4.75 1.24
N ILE A 133 -14.02 -5.01 -0.04
CA ILE A 133 -13.96 -6.38 -0.62
C ILE A 133 -13.13 -7.36 0.24
N ARG A 134 -12.09 -6.88 0.92
CA ARG A 134 -11.23 -7.73 1.75
C ARG A 134 -11.95 -8.35 2.96
N THR A 135 -13.04 -7.73 3.39
CA THR A 135 -13.84 -8.14 4.55
C THR A 135 -15.24 -8.63 4.17
N GLU A 136 -15.64 -8.49 2.91
CA GLU A 136 -16.93 -9.00 2.42
C GLU A 136 -16.95 -10.53 2.38
N GLU A 137 -18.08 -11.12 2.76
CA GLU A 137 -18.28 -12.58 2.73
C GLU A 137 -18.41 -13.08 1.27
N ASP A 138 -19.16 -12.33 0.46
CA ASP A 138 -19.29 -12.52 -0.98
C ASP A 138 -18.43 -11.50 -1.74
N SER A 139 -17.11 -11.68 -1.63
CA SER A 139 -16.13 -10.86 -2.34
C SER A 139 -16.29 -10.91 -3.86
N ARG A 140 -16.91 -11.97 -4.40
CA ARG A 140 -17.22 -12.12 -5.83
C ARG A 140 -18.31 -11.15 -6.26
N ALA A 141 -19.48 -11.22 -5.64
CA ALA A 141 -20.57 -10.31 -5.95
C ALA A 141 -20.16 -8.85 -5.72
N ALA A 142 -19.38 -8.57 -4.66
CA ALA A 142 -18.86 -7.23 -4.39
C ALA A 142 -17.94 -6.71 -5.51
N MET A 143 -17.03 -7.56 -6.03
CA MET A 143 -16.14 -7.18 -7.13
C MET A 143 -16.89 -7.01 -8.45
N ASP A 144 -17.83 -7.91 -8.77
CA ASP A 144 -18.65 -7.83 -9.98
C ASP A 144 -19.55 -6.58 -9.98
N ALA A 145 -20.07 -6.18 -8.82
CA ALA A 145 -20.85 -4.95 -8.67
C ALA A 145 -19.99 -3.68 -8.79
N LEU A 146 -18.73 -3.73 -8.35
CA LEU A 146 -17.80 -2.59 -8.36
C LEU A 146 -17.14 -2.37 -9.73
N GLU A 147 -16.97 -3.41 -10.53
CA GLU A 147 -16.25 -3.33 -11.80
C GLU A 147 -16.79 -2.25 -12.76
N PRO A 148 -18.12 -2.09 -12.97
CA PRO A 148 -18.67 -1.02 -13.79
C PRO A 148 -18.26 0.39 -13.31
N ASP A 149 -18.23 0.61 -12.00
CA ASP A 149 -17.84 1.90 -11.41
C ASP A 149 -16.34 2.18 -11.59
N MET A 150 -15.50 1.14 -11.53
CA MET A 150 -14.07 1.28 -11.84
C MET A 150 -13.84 1.61 -13.31
N VAL A 151 -14.58 0.97 -14.23
CA VAL A 151 -14.50 1.26 -15.67
C VAL A 151 -14.95 2.70 -15.95
N ALA A 152 -16.09 3.12 -15.38
CA ALA A 152 -16.59 4.48 -15.52
C ALA A 152 -15.60 5.51 -14.94
N ALA A 153 -15.01 5.24 -13.77
CA ALA A 153 -13.97 6.08 -13.17
C ALA A 153 -12.74 6.17 -14.08
N ARG A 154 -12.35 5.07 -14.74
CA ARG A 154 -11.18 5.03 -15.62
C ARG A 154 -11.43 5.86 -16.87
N GLU A 155 -12.61 5.73 -17.47
CA GLU A 155 -13.01 6.54 -18.62
C GLU A 155 -13.05 8.02 -18.26
N LYS A 156 -13.63 8.37 -17.10
CA LYS A 156 -13.70 9.74 -16.60
C LYS A 156 -12.32 10.35 -16.38
N VAL A 157 -11.41 9.63 -15.72
CA VAL A 157 -10.02 10.09 -15.52
C VAL A 157 -9.30 10.18 -16.86
N GLY A 158 -9.49 9.23 -17.77
CA GLY A 158 -8.89 9.22 -19.11
C GLY A 158 -9.36 10.37 -20.01
N ALA A 159 -10.58 10.88 -19.82
CA ALA A 159 -11.11 12.05 -20.52
C ALA A 159 -10.74 13.38 -19.86
N SER A 160 -10.15 13.35 -18.66
CA SER A 160 -9.80 14.56 -17.90
C SER A 160 -8.49 15.20 -18.38
N ALA A 161 -8.26 16.46 -17.98
CA ALA A 161 -7.00 17.15 -18.27
C ALA A 161 -5.77 16.44 -17.66
N TRP A 162 -5.96 15.71 -16.56
CA TRP A 162 -4.88 15.00 -15.86
C TRP A 162 -4.48 13.68 -16.51
N ALA A 163 -5.22 13.19 -17.52
CA ALA A 163 -4.85 11.97 -18.26
C ALA A 163 -3.46 12.08 -18.92
N SER A 164 -3.02 13.30 -19.22
CA SER A 164 -1.70 13.59 -19.80
C SER A 164 -0.55 13.56 -18.79
N ASP A 165 -0.83 13.55 -17.48
CA ASP A 165 0.21 13.40 -16.46
C ASP A 165 0.82 11.98 -16.56
N PRO A 166 2.15 11.85 -16.61
CA PRO A 166 2.80 10.55 -16.82
C PRO A 166 2.49 9.54 -15.70
N THR A 167 2.28 10.01 -14.48
CA THR A 167 1.93 9.16 -13.34
C THR A 167 0.50 8.65 -13.48
N VAL A 168 -0.42 9.51 -13.89
CA VAL A 168 -1.83 9.15 -14.14
C VAL A 168 -1.91 8.17 -15.31
N ALA A 169 -1.25 8.44 -16.43
CA ALA A 169 -1.23 7.55 -17.59
C ALA A 169 -0.66 6.16 -17.26
N GLN A 170 0.43 6.10 -16.49
CA GLN A 170 1.00 4.84 -16.01
C GLN A 170 0.05 4.11 -15.06
N ALA A 171 -0.62 4.84 -14.15
CA ALA A 171 -1.58 4.25 -13.23
C ALA A 171 -2.79 3.65 -13.96
N LEU A 172 -3.33 4.32 -14.97
CA LEU A 172 -4.43 3.79 -15.80
C LEU A 172 -3.98 2.55 -16.59
N THR A 173 -2.78 2.56 -17.17
CA THR A 173 -2.21 1.39 -17.85
C THR A 173 -2.08 0.20 -16.89
N ARG A 174 -1.61 0.45 -15.65
CA ARG A 174 -1.48 -0.58 -14.62
C ARG A 174 -2.85 -1.10 -14.16
N TYR A 175 -3.85 -0.23 -14.06
CA TYR A 175 -5.22 -0.63 -13.79
C TYR A 175 -5.74 -1.59 -14.88
N ASP A 176 -5.62 -1.22 -16.15
CA ASP A 176 -6.10 -2.04 -17.28
C ASP A 176 -5.42 -3.43 -17.29
N ALA A 177 -4.11 -3.48 -17.02
CA ALA A 177 -3.37 -4.73 -16.90
C ALA A 177 -3.83 -5.59 -15.72
N LEU A 178 -4.04 -4.97 -14.54
CA LEU A 178 -4.49 -5.69 -13.34
C LEU A 178 -5.92 -6.22 -13.48
N LEU A 179 -6.81 -5.50 -14.16
CA LEU A 179 -8.17 -5.98 -14.43
C LEU A 179 -8.14 -7.18 -15.38
N THR A 180 -7.27 -7.14 -16.40
CA THR A 180 -7.04 -8.28 -17.29
C THR A 180 -6.49 -9.50 -16.54
N GLU A 181 -5.48 -9.31 -15.69
CA GLU A 181 -4.92 -10.37 -14.84
C GLU A 181 -5.97 -10.95 -13.88
N TYR A 182 -6.87 -10.11 -13.35
CA TYR A 182 -7.98 -10.53 -12.51
C TYR A 182 -8.90 -11.47 -13.28
N HIS A 183 -9.40 -11.07 -14.46
CA HIS A 183 -10.28 -11.92 -15.28
C HIS A 183 -9.61 -13.24 -15.66
N GLN A 184 -8.33 -13.23 -16.02
CA GLN A 184 -7.57 -14.45 -16.27
C GLN A 184 -7.48 -15.37 -15.04
N ALA A 185 -7.31 -14.79 -13.84
CA ALA A 185 -7.28 -15.56 -12.60
C ALA A 185 -8.63 -16.23 -12.33
N LEU A 186 -9.75 -15.58 -12.65
CA LEU A 186 -11.09 -16.16 -12.52
C LEU A 186 -11.30 -17.34 -13.47
N ASP A 187 -10.91 -17.19 -14.73
CA ASP A 187 -11.00 -18.26 -15.73
C ASP A 187 -10.17 -19.48 -15.31
N SER A 188 -8.98 -19.25 -14.75
CA SER A 188 -8.12 -20.33 -14.26
C SER A 188 -8.70 -21.10 -13.07
N GLN A 189 -9.57 -20.47 -12.27
CA GLN A 189 -10.29 -21.15 -11.19
C GLN A 189 -11.52 -21.93 -11.69
N GLY A 190 -12.11 -21.54 -12.82
CA GLY A 190 -13.21 -22.27 -13.46
C GLY A 190 -12.80 -23.57 -14.15
N VAL A 191 -11.52 -23.73 -14.49
CA VAL A 191 -10.99 -24.92 -15.24
C VAL A 191 -10.50 -26.04 -14.30
N GLY A 192 -10.58 -25.84 -12.98
CA GLY A 192 -10.25 -26.87 -11.98
C GLY A 192 -11.33 -27.93 -11.83
N THR A 193 -11.52 -28.80 -12.84
CA THR A 193 -12.10 -30.12 -12.56
C THR A 193 -11.16 -30.78 -11.56
N ALA A 194 -11.66 -31.11 -10.36
CA ALA A 194 -10.89 -31.87 -9.39
C ALA A 194 -10.24 -33.05 -10.10
N PRO A 195 -8.94 -33.34 -9.91
CA PRO A 195 -8.40 -34.60 -10.37
C PRO A 195 -9.29 -35.69 -9.80
N GLU A 196 -9.91 -36.46 -10.69
CA GLU A 196 -10.67 -37.66 -10.34
C GLU A 196 -9.85 -38.39 -9.27
N PRO A 197 -10.40 -38.65 -8.07
CA PRO A 197 -9.63 -39.28 -7.01
C PRO A 197 -9.10 -40.57 -7.61
N ALA A 198 -7.77 -40.66 -7.73
CA ALA A 198 -7.11 -41.82 -8.29
C ALA A 198 -7.73 -43.04 -7.63
N SER A 199 -8.45 -43.83 -8.43
CA SER A 199 -9.13 -45.04 -8.00
C SER A 199 -8.11 -45.83 -7.18
N ALA A 200 -8.32 -45.86 -5.86
CA ALA A 200 -7.38 -46.48 -4.96
C ALA A 200 -7.26 -47.94 -5.40
N ALA A 201 -6.07 -48.34 -5.83
CA ALA A 201 -5.80 -49.71 -6.17
C ALA A 201 -6.23 -50.58 -4.97
N PRO A 202 -6.97 -51.68 -5.20
CA PRO A 202 -7.44 -52.53 -4.12
C PRO A 202 -6.24 -53.00 -3.30
N VAL A 203 -6.28 -52.71 -1.99
CA VAL A 203 -5.31 -53.22 -1.02
C VAL A 203 -5.35 -54.75 -1.10
N PRO A 204 -4.22 -55.42 -1.40
CA PRO A 204 -4.20 -56.88 -1.38
C PRO A 204 -4.51 -57.35 0.05
N ALA A 205 -5.43 -58.31 0.15
CA ALA A 205 -5.84 -58.91 1.41
C ALA A 205 -4.61 -59.50 2.12
N PRO A 206 -4.52 -59.40 3.46
CA PRO A 206 -3.44 -60.05 4.21
C PRO A 206 -3.52 -61.56 3.99
N ASP A 207 -2.38 -62.16 3.65
CA ASP A 207 -2.22 -63.60 3.53
C ASP A 207 -2.75 -64.27 4.80
N GLN A 208 -3.78 -65.11 4.63
CA GLN A 208 -4.15 -66.07 5.66
C GLN A 208 -3.06 -67.14 5.69
N GLU A 209 -2.13 -66.99 6.62
CA GLU A 209 -1.37 -68.13 7.13
C GLU A 209 -2.33 -69.06 7.89
N ASP A 210 -2.57 -70.23 7.32
CA ASP A 210 -2.98 -71.46 7.99
C ASP A 210 -2.15 -72.58 7.35
N PRO A 211 -1.71 -73.64 8.07
CA PRO A 211 -1.95 -74.01 9.47
C PRO A 211 -0.71 -74.08 10.39
#